data_AF-A0A6L7TU54-F1
#
_entry.id   AF-A0A6L7TU54-F1
#
_cell.length_a   1.000
_cell.length_b   1.000
_cell.length_c   1.000
_cell.angle_alpha   90.00
_cell.angle_beta   90.00
_cell.angle_gamma   90.00
#
_symmetry.space_group_name_H-M   'P 1'
#
loop_
_entity.id
_entity.type
_entity.pdbx_description
1 polymer ?
#
loop_
_entity_poly.entity_id
_entity_poly.type
_entity_poly.pdbx_seq_one_letter_code
_entity_poly.pdbx_strand_id
1 'polypeptide(L)'
;MRRSYISPALGGPGGGAGGAALDDMQRIYSQTELDEDDVQRVLAILDEVGARESAQELTESAANRALEALSPVSLPGWARAEAEELVDFLARREY
;
A
#
# COMPACT_ATOMS: atom_id res chain seq x y z
N MET A 1 -34.32 -23.98 -15.37
CA MET A 1 -32.90 -24.22 -15.68
C MET A 1 -32.09 -23.99 -14.42
N ARG A 2 -31.60 -25.07 -13.80
CA ARG A 2 -30.77 -25.01 -12.58
C ARG A 2 -29.30 -24.84 -12.98
N ARG A 3 -28.64 -23.80 -12.49
CA ARG A 3 -27.16 -23.77 -12.46
C ARG A 3 -26.71 -24.15 -11.05
N SER A 4 -26.19 -25.36 -10.99
CA SER A 4 -25.47 -25.93 -9.85
C SER A 4 -24.00 -25.55 -10.00
N TYR A 5 -23.42 -24.87 -9.02
CA TYR A 5 -21.97 -24.73 -8.81
C TYR A 5 -21.77 -25.00 -7.31
N ILE A 6 -21.46 -26.24 -6.94
CA ILE A 6 -20.10 -26.71 -6.62
C ILE A 6 -19.41 -25.78 -5.62
N SER A 7 -19.53 -26.15 -4.34
CA SER A 7 -18.69 -25.67 -3.25
C SER A 7 -17.21 -26.01 -3.50
N PRO A 8 -16.27 -25.13 -3.18
CA PRO A 8 -14.92 -25.51 -2.82
C PRO A 8 -14.80 -25.47 -1.30
N ALA A 9 -15.01 -26.61 -0.65
CA ALA A 9 -14.40 -26.88 0.63
C ALA A 9 -12.99 -27.42 0.35
N LEU A 10 -11.99 -26.54 0.34
CA LEU A 10 -10.57 -26.91 0.47
C LEU A 10 -9.75 -25.70 0.94
N GLY A 11 -9.60 -25.59 2.25
CA GLY A 11 -8.64 -24.72 2.93
C GLY A 11 -8.51 -25.22 4.37
N GLY A 12 -7.49 -26.03 4.65
CA GLY A 12 -7.19 -26.53 6.00
C GLY A 12 -6.87 -25.40 6.99
N PRO A 13 -6.61 -25.72 8.28
CA PRO A 13 -6.48 -24.73 9.37
C PRO A 13 -5.13 -23.95 9.34
N GLY A 14 -4.66 -23.54 8.16
CA GLY A 14 -3.35 -22.92 7.96
C GLY A 14 -3.34 -21.69 7.03
N GLY A 15 -4.47 -21.00 6.87
CA GLY A 15 -4.49 -19.67 6.22
C GLY A 15 -4.13 -18.60 7.26
N GLY A 16 -2.85 -18.21 7.32
CA GLY A 16 -2.39 -17.14 8.20
C GLY A 16 -3.17 -15.85 7.99
N ALA A 17 -3.16 -14.97 9.00
CA ALA A 17 -3.94 -13.72 9.09
C ALA A 17 -4.19 -12.95 7.78
N GLY A 18 -3.26 -12.97 6.82
CA GLY A 18 -3.41 -12.35 5.50
C GLY A 18 -4.53 -12.92 4.60
N GLY A 19 -4.92 -14.19 4.74
CA GLY A 19 -6.02 -14.76 3.94
C GLY A 19 -7.39 -14.19 4.33
N ALA A 20 -7.66 -14.11 5.63
CA ALA A 20 -8.89 -13.53 6.16
C ALA A 20 -8.99 -12.02 5.89
N ALA A 21 -7.87 -11.30 6.02
CA ALA A 21 -7.79 -9.87 5.69
C ALA A 21 -8.12 -9.59 4.21
N LEU A 22 -7.66 -10.44 3.29
CA LEU A 22 -7.95 -10.30 1.86
C LEU A 22 -9.42 -10.55 1.55
N ASP A 23 -10.00 -11.60 2.12
CA ASP A 23 -11.43 -11.92 1.95
C ASP A 23 -12.33 -10.80 2.48
N ASP A 24 -11.97 -10.21 3.63
CA ASP A 24 -12.68 -9.06 4.21
C ASP A 24 -12.59 -7.82 3.31
N MET A 25 -11.41 -7.49 2.81
CA MET A 25 -11.23 -6.39 1.84
C MET A 25 -12.09 -6.63 0.59
N GLN A 26 -12.04 -7.82 0.00
CA GLN A 26 -12.86 -8.13 -1.20
C GLN A 26 -14.36 -7.98 -0.93
N ARG A 27 -14.84 -8.44 0.23
CA ARG A 27 -16.23 -8.26 0.64
C ARG A 27 -16.57 -6.77 0.73
N ILE A 28 -15.77 -5.98 1.43
CA ILE A 28 -16.03 -4.55 1.65
C ILE A 28 -16.05 -3.78 0.32
N TYR A 29 -15.04 -3.97 -0.54
CA TYR A 29 -14.95 -3.28 -1.84
C TYR A 29 -16.01 -3.70 -2.86
N SER A 30 -16.72 -4.81 -2.62
CA SER A 30 -17.83 -5.26 -3.48
C SER A 30 -19.17 -4.58 -3.16
N GLN A 31 -19.25 -3.85 -2.05
CA GLN A 31 -20.47 -3.18 -1.62
C GLN A 31 -20.74 -1.92 -2.45
N THR A 32 -22.01 -1.62 -2.70
CA THR A 32 -22.42 -0.42 -3.45
C THR A 32 -22.39 0.84 -2.57
N GLU A 33 -22.61 0.67 -1.27
CA GLU A 33 -22.50 1.72 -0.25
C GLU A 33 -21.63 1.18 0.88
N LEU A 34 -20.84 2.05 1.49
CA LEU A 34 -19.97 1.74 2.62
C LEU A 34 -20.50 2.45 3.87
N ASP A 35 -20.47 1.76 4.99
CA ASP A 35 -20.75 2.35 6.29
C ASP A 35 -19.46 2.64 7.09
N GLU A 36 -19.62 3.21 8.28
CA GLU A 36 -18.49 3.56 9.15
C GLU A 36 -17.73 2.32 9.65
N ASP A 37 -18.43 1.22 9.90
CA ASP A 37 -17.84 -0.03 10.39
C ASP A 37 -16.94 -0.68 9.31
N ASP A 38 -17.36 -0.63 8.04
CA ASP A 38 -16.56 -1.06 6.91
C ASP A 38 -15.27 -0.24 6.78
N VAL A 39 -15.34 1.07 6.97
CA VAL A 39 -14.15 1.95 6.96
C VAL A 39 -13.22 1.58 8.12
N GLN A 40 -13.74 1.42 9.34
CA GLN A 40 -12.93 1.02 10.49
C GLN A 40 -12.28 -0.36 10.27
N ARG A 41 -12.98 -1.30 9.63
CA ARG A 41 -12.40 -2.61 9.31
C ARG A 41 -11.26 -2.49 8.32
N VAL A 42 -11.39 -1.67 7.29
CA VAL A 42 -10.30 -1.41 6.33
C VAL A 42 -9.08 -0.81 7.03
N LEU A 43 -9.28 0.18 7.89
CA LEU A 43 -8.19 0.80 8.66
C LEU A 43 -7.49 -0.21 9.57
N ALA A 44 -8.24 -1.08 10.25
CA ALA A 44 -7.67 -2.15 11.08
C ALA A 44 -6.86 -3.15 10.24
N ILE A 45 -7.35 -3.54 9.05
CA ILE A 45 -6.58 -4.41 8.14
C ILE A 45 -5.27 -3.74 7.72
N LEU A 46 -5.31 -2.46 7.37
CA LEU A 46 -4.11 -1.71 6.97
C LEU A 46 -3.07 -1.63 8.09
N ASP A 47 -3.50 -1.51 9.34
CA ASP A 47 -2.63 -1.56 10.52
C ASP A 47 -2.05 -2.97 10.73
N GLU A 48 -2.91 -4.00 10.69
CA GLU A 48 -2.51 -5.41 10.84
C GLU A 48 -1.43 -5.86 9.83
N VAL A 49 -1.48 -5.34 8.59
CA VAL A 49 -0.52 -5.68 7.53
C VAL A 49 0.71 -4.78 7.50
N GLY A 50 0.82 -3.79 8.40
CA GLY A 50 1.93 -2.84 8.42
C GLY A 50 1.96 -1.94 7.17
N ALA A 51 0.79 -1.51 6.70
CA ALA A 51 0.69 -0.67 5.50
C ALA A 51 1.43 0.67 5.65
N ARG A 52 1.53 1.18 6.89
CA ARG A 52 2.26 2.42 7.19
C ARG A 52 3.76 2.25 6.94
N GLU A 53 4.37 1.23 7.52
CA GLU A 53 5.79 0.91 7.35
C GLU A 53 6.09 0.62 5.88
N SER A 54 5.25 -0.17 5.22
CA SER A 54 5.41 -0.47 3.80
C SER A 54 5.32 0.78 2.92
N ALA A 55 4.42 1.71 3.21
CA ALA A 55 4.30 2.98 2.50
C ALA A 55 5.53 3.88 2.72
N GLN A 56 6.09 3.88 3.94
CA GLN A 56 7.31 4.61 4.25
C GLN A 56 8.50 4.02 3.48
N GLU A 57 8.71 2.71 3.54
CA GLU A 57 9.78 2.02 2.79
C GLU A 57 9.67 2.26 1.28
N LEU A 58 8.45 2.23 0.73
CA LEU A 58 8.19 2.53 -0.68
C LEU A 58 8.60 3.96 -1.03
N THR A 59 8.28 4.91 -0.15
CA THR A 59 8.61 6.33 -0.31
C THR A 59 10.12 6.55 -0.28
N GLU A 60 10.81 5.97 0.70
CA GLU A 60 12.28 6.04 0.81
C GLU A 60 12.97 5.39 -0.41
N SER A 61 12.47 4.24 -0.87
CA SER A 61 12.96 3.58 -2.08
C SER A 61 12.79 4.46 -3.33
N ALA A 62 11.63 5.11 -3.48
CA ALA A 62 11.38 6.02 -4.59
C ALA A 62 12.30 7.25 -4.55
N ALA A 63 12.55 7.80 -3.36
CA ALA A 63 13.46 8.92 -3.16
C ALA A 63 14.90 8.57 -3.56
N ASN A 64 15.41 7.42 -3.09
CA ASN A 64 16.74 6.93 -3.44
C ASN A 64 16.87 6.74 -4.96
N ARG A 65 15.87 6.13 -5.61
CA ARG A 65 15.86 5.94 -7.07
C ARG A 65 15.85 7.27 -7.82
N ALA A 66 15.15 8.29 -7.31
CA ALA A 66 15.13 9.62 -7.92
C ALA A 66 16.54 10.27 -7.85
N LEU A 67 17.21 10.18 -6.70
CA LEU A 67 18.58 10.70 -6.53
C LEU A 67 19.59 9.95 -7.39
N GLU A 68 19.49 8.62 -7.48
CA GLU A 68 20.31 7.82 -8.38
C GLU A 68 20.12 8.23 -9.84
N ALA A 69 18.89 8.49 -10.28
CA ALA A 69 18.59 8.96 -11.63
C ALA A 69 19.15 10.37 -11.91
N LEU A 70 19.27 11.21 -10.88
CA LEU A 70 19.87 12.55 -10.98
C LEU A 70 21.41 12.53 -10.92
N SER A 71 22.02 11.47 -10.41
CA SER A 71 23.48 11.33 -10.31
C SER A 71 24.23 11.52 -11.64
N PRO A 72 23.85 10.87 -12.76
CA PRO A 72 24.56 11.05 -14.04
C PRO A 72 24.27 12.38 -14.72
N VAL A 73 23.28 13.17 -14.25
CA VAL A 73 22.90 14.44 -14.87
C VAL A 73 23.86 15.54 -14.43
N SER A 74 24.51 16.19 -15.41
CA SER A 74 25.35 17.35 -15.15
C SER A 74 24.47 18.56 -14.83
N LEU A 75 24.23 18.79 -13.54
CA LEU A 75 23.49 19.93 -13.01
C LEU A 75 24.48 20.94 -12.38
N PRO A 76 24.25 22.26 -12.53
CA PRO A 76 24.87 23.25 -11.68
C PRO A 76 24.61 22.94 -10.20
N GLY A 77 25.55 23.26 -9.31
CA GLY A 77 25.47 22.91 -7.89
C GLY A 77 24.18 23.38 -7.20
N TRP A 78 23.67 24.56 -7.55
CA TRP A 78 22.40 25.07 -7.02
C TRP A 78 21.23 24.19 -7.44
N ALA A 79 21.14 23.76 -8.70
CA ALA A 79 20.03 22.97 -9.21
C ALA A 79 20.03 21.55 -8.63
N ARG A 80 21.22 21.01 -8.32
CA ARG A 80 21.36 19.74 -7.62
C ARG A 80 20.84 19.84 -6.18
N ALA A 81 21.24 20.88 -5.45
CA ALA A 81 20.79 21.11 -4.08
C ALA A 81 19.26 21.26 -4.00
N GLU A 82 18.66 22.02 -4.91
CA GLU A 82 17.19 22.18 -4.98
C GLU A 82 16.47 20.86 -5.27
N ALA A 83 17.02 20.02 -6.15
CA ALA A 83 16.43 18.71 -6.46
C ALA A 83 16.56 17.75 -5.26
N GLU A 84 17.67 17.76 -4.55
CA GLU A 84 17.88 16.97 -3.33
C GLU A 84 16.92 17.41 -2.22
N GLU A 85 16.77 18.72 -2.00
CA GLU A 85 15.81 19.27 -1.02
C GLU A 85 14.36 18.90 -1.36
N LEU A 86 13.99 18.97 -2.64
CA LEU A 86 12.64 18.58 -3.07
C LEU A 86 12.37 17.08 -2.81
N VAL A 87 13.33 16.21 -3.12
CA VAL A 87 13.20 14.77 -2.85
C VAL A 87 13.08 14.51 -1.36
N ASP A 88 13.90 15.18 -0.56
CA ASP A 88 13.88 15.09 0.90
C ASP A 88 12.54 15.52 1.50
N PHE A 89 12.01 16.66 1.03
CA PHE A 89 10.70 17.19 1.42
C PHE A 89 9.57 16.22 1.09
N LEU A 90 9.59 15.62 -0.11
CA LEU A 90 8.56 14.66 -0.53
C LEU A 90 8.67 13.33 0.24
N ALA A 91 9.87 12.91 0.61
CA ALA A 91 10.11 11.64 1.29
C ALA A 91 9.74 11.66 2.78
N ARG A 92 9.93 12.79 3.46
CA ARG A 92 9.67 12.95 4.90
C ARG A 92 8.32 13.55 5.24
N ARG A 93 7.39 13.57 4.29
CA ARG A 93 6.10 14.23 4.47
C ARG A 93 5.22 13.46 5.47
N GLU A 94 5.42 13.72 6.75
CA GLU A 94 4.42 13.49 7.78
C GLU A 94 3.37 14.61 7.72
N TYR A 95 2.10 14.25 7.72
CA TYR A 95 0.98 15.17 7.89
C TYR A 95 0.32 14.94 9.24
#